data_AF-A0A4S8LR62-F1
#
_entry.id   AF-A0A4S8LR62-F1
#
_cell.length_a   1.000
_cell.length_b   1.000
_cell.length_c   1.000
_cell.angle_alpha   90.00
_cell.angle_beta   90.00
_cell.angle_gamma   90.00
#
_symmetry.space_group_name_H-M   'P 1'
#
loop_
_entity.id
_entity.type
_entity.pdbx_description
1 polymer ?
#
loop_
_entity_poly.entity_id
_entity_poly.type
_entity_poly.pdbx_seq_one_letter_code
_entity_poly.pdbx_strand_id
1 'polypeptide(L)'
;MKFISFENGASGNNPSYEFFPPKNINGFNGVKIPSPFLSNTLNANHFPILIMLPDGNIFVAANQKAMLFNWRTNTETPLPGIPNGVRVR
;
A
#
# COMPACT_ATOMS: atom_id res chain seq x y z
N MET A 1 -23.43 17.15 11.30
CA MET A 1 -22.13 17.77 11.64
C MET A 1 -21.04 16.94 10.99
N LYS A 2 -20.34 17.46 9.97
CA LYS A 2 -19.30 16.73 9.23
C LYS A 2 -17.95 17.10 9.84
N PHE A 3 -17.36 16.19 10.61
CA PHE A 3 -15.99 16.37 11.07
C PHE A 3 -15.06 16.28 9.84
N ILE A 4 -14.28 17.32 9.61
CA ILE A 4 -13.22 17.31 8.59
C ILE A 4 -12.05 16.55 9.23
N SER A 5 -11.82 15.31 8.81
CA SER A 5 -10.65 14.53 9.20
C SER A 5 -9.53 14.75 8.18
N PHE A 6 -8.26 14.72 8.62
CA PHE A 6 -7.09 14.67 7.73
C PHE A 6 -6.87 13.28 7.10
N GLU A 7 -7.89 12.42 7.16
CA GLU A 7 -7.90 11.06 6.64
C GLU A 7 -8.32 11.09 5.17
N ASN A 8 -7.75 10.20 4.36
CA ASN A 8 -8.07 10.15 2.95
C ASN A 8 -9.40 9.40 2.70
N GLY A 9 -10.23 9.98 1.83
CA GLY A 9 -11.49 9.38 1.41
C GLY A 9 -11.41 8.75 0.02
N ALA A 10 -12.43 7.96 -0.33
CA ALA A 10 -12.50 7.25 -1.61
C ALA A 10 -12.35 8.16 -2.85
N SER A 11 -12.88 9.39 -2.79
CA SER A 11 -12.81 10.35 -3.90
C SER A 11 -11.41 10.90 -4.19
N GLY A 12 -10.49 10.80 -3.22
CA GLY A 12 -9.10 11.28 -3.34
C GLY A 12 -8.07 10.16 -3.31
N ASN A 13 -8.49 8.89 -3.24
CA ASN A 13 -7.57 7.77 -3.16
C ASN A 13 -7.07 7.38 -4.56
N ASN A 14 -5.75 7.27 -4.72
CA ASN A 14 -5.12 6.71 -5.91
C ASN A 14 -4.35 5.45 -5.49
N PRO A 15 -5.01 4.28 -5.34
CA PRO A 15 -4.43 3.07 -4.77
C PRO A 15 -3.51 2.37 -5.78
N SER A 16 -2.39 3.01 -6.09
CA SER A 16 -1.41 2.55 -7.06
C SER A 16 0.01 2.89 -6.61
N TYR A 17 0.99 2.15 -7.10
CA TYR A 17 2.41 2.47 -6.95
C TYR A 17 3.09 2.53 -8.32
N GLU A 18 4.28 3.14 -8.38
CA GLU A 18 5.10 3.24 -9.59
C GLU A 18 6.59 3.12 -9.23
N PHE A 19 7.43 2.83 -10.22
CA PHE A 19 8.87 2.73 -10.04
C PHE A 19 9.58 3.91 -10.69
N PHE A 20 10.67 4.35 -10.05
CA PHE A 20 11.61 5.28 -10.64
C PHE A 20 13.03 4.66 -10.67
N PRO A 21 13.71 4.60 -11.83
CA PRO A 21 13.19 4.86 -13.18
C PRO A 21 12.02 3.93 -13.56
N PRO A 22 11.16 4.32 -14.54
CA PRO A 22 10.02 3.50 -14.96
C PRO A 22 10.42 2.08 -15.34
N LYS A 23 9.63 1.10 -14.91
CA LYS A 23 9.83 -0.32 -15.21
C LYS A 23 8.63 -0.88 -15.98
N ASN A 24 8.89 -1.55 -17.09
CA ASN A 24 7.87 -2.36 -17.75
C ASN A 24 7.79 -3.74 -17.08
N ILE A 25 7.07 -3.81 -15.96
CA ILE A 25 6.80 -5.04 -15.24
C ILE A 25 5.29 -5.20 -15.02
N ASN A 26 4.86 -6.43 -14.79
CA ASN A 26 3.47 -6.75 -14.43
C ASN A 26 2.43 -6.30 -15.48
N GLY A 27 2.85 -6.03 -16.72
CA GLY A 27 1.99 -5.55 -17.82
C GLY A 27 1.72 -4.05 -17.84
N PHE A 28 2.36 -3.25 -16.97
CA PHE A 28 2.04 -1.82 -16.81
C PHE A 28 2.98 -0.86 -17.53
N ASN A 29 3.88 -1.29 -18.42
CA ASN A 29 4.67 -0.43 -19.32
C ASN A 29 5.21 0.90 -18.75
N GLY A 30 5.70 0.89 -17.50
CA GLY A 30 6.22 2.10 -16.84
C GLY A 30 5.18 3.08 -16.31
N VAL A 31 3.89 2.70 -16.27
CA VAL A 31 2.81 3.47 -15.66
C VAL A 31 2.42 2.92 -14.27
N LYS A 32 1.45 3.58 -13.63
CA LYS A 32 0.91 3.23 -12.31
C LYS A 32 0.37 1.80 -12.28
N ILE A 33 0.78 1.04 -11.27
CA ILE A 33 0.33 -0.32 -11.00
C ILE A 33 -0.70 -0.29 -9.87
N PRO A 34 -1.94 -0.77 -10.07
CA PRO A 34 -2.94 -0.85 -9.01
C PRO A 34 -2.50 -1.75 -7.86
N SER A 35 -2.83 -1.34 -6.63
CA SER A 35 -2.57 -2.09 -5.40
C SER A 35 -3.87 -2.37 -4.65
N PRO A 36 -4.32 -3.65 -4.62
CA PRO A 36 -5.43 -4.06 -3.76
C PRO A 36 -5.21 -3.69 -2.29
N PHE A 37 -3.98 -3.78 -1.78
CA PHE A 37 -3.63 -3.37 -0.43
C PHE A 37 -3.96 -1.91 -0.16
N LEU A 38 -3.50 -0.98 -1.02
CA LEU A 38 -3.81 0.45 -0.87
C LEU A 38 -5.31 0.74 -1.00
N SER A 39 -6.04 -0.02 -1.83
CA SER A 39 -7.50 0.08 -1.89
C SER A 39 -8.16 -0.32 -0.55
N ASN A 40 -7.65 -1.39 0.06
CA ASN A 40 -8.19 -1.98 1.29
C ASN A 40 -7.73 -1.31 2.59
N THR A 41 -6.87 -0.30 2.52
CA THR A 41 -6.34 0.46 3.68
C THR A 41 -6.80 1.91 3.73
N LEU A 42 -7.86 2.28 2.99
CA LEU A 42 -8.52 3.58 3.04
C LEU A 42 -8.69 4.13 4.47
N ASN A 43 -8.60 5.45 4.62
CA ASN A 43 -8.48 6.16 5.91
C ASN A 43 -7.14 5.84 6.61
N ALA A 44 -6.04 6.34 6.03
CA ALA A 44 -4.63 6.27 6.45
C ALA A 44 -3.72 5.35 5.60
N ASN A 45 -3.65 5.60 4.29
CA ASN A 45 -2.78 4.84 3.36
C ASN A 45 -1.83 5.70 2.49
N HIS A 46 -1.75 7.03 2.69
CA HIS A 46 -0.91 7.90 1.85
C HIS A 46 0.60 7.72 2.10
N PHE A 47 0.97 7.38 3.33
CA PHE A 47 2.37 7.22 3.75
C PHE A 47 2.58 5.84 4.38
N PRO A 48 2.45 4.75 3.60
CA PRO A 48 2.66 3.41 4.13
C PRO A 48 4.10 3.26 4.61
N ILE A 49 4.30 2.52 5.70
CA ILE A 49 5.64 2.08 6.11
C ILE A 49 6.09 1.00 5.12
N LEU A 50 7.29 1.18 4.56
CA LEU A 50 7.93 0.24 3.65
C LEU A 50 9.29 -0.16 4.21
N ILE A 51 9.51 -1.46 4.41
CA ILE A 51 10.80 -2.01 4.84
C ILE A 51 11.20 -3.10 3.86
N MET A 52 12.35 -2.94 3.20
CA MET A 52 12.91 -3.97 2.34
C MET A 52 13.51 -5.10 3.19
N LEU A 53 13.14 -6.33 2.88
CA LEU A 53 13.65 -7.53 3.53
C LEU A 53 14.87 -8.11 2.79
N PRO A 54 15.69 -8.96 3.44
CA PRO A 54 16.90 -9.54 2.83
C PRO A 54 16.66 -10.37 1.55
N ASP A 55 15.46 -10.94 1.39
CA ASP A 55 15.04 -11.69 0.19
C ASP A 55 14.55 -10.77 -0.95
N GLY A 56 14.50 -9.47 -0.71
CA GLY A 56 14.05 -8.44 -1.65
C GLY A 56 12.53 -8.29 -1.73
N ASN A 57 11.76 -8.98 -0.89
CA ASN A 57 10.36 -8.63 -0.64
C ASN A 57 10.29 -7.35 0.20
N ILE A 58 9.14 -6.69 0.19
CA ILE A 58 8.91 -5.46 0.94
C ILE A 58 7.81 -5.71 1.97
N PHE A 59 8.11 -5.53 3.25
CA PHE A 59 7.08 -5.42 4.26
C PHE A 59 6.39 -4.08 4.12
N VAL A 60 5.05 -4.10 4.05
CA VAL A 60 4.23 -2.90 3.90
C VAL A 60 3.20 -2.85 5.02
N ALA A 61 3.07 -1.71 5.69
CA ALA A 61 2.02 -1.48 6.68
C ALA A 61 1.33 -0.13 6.46
N ALA A 62 0.00 -0.13 6.51
CA ALA A 62 -0.83 1.06 6.41
C ALA A 62 -2.15 0.82 7.15
N ASN A 63 -2.67 1.86 7.81
CA ASN A 63 -3.86 1.75 8.62
C ASN A 63 -3.71 0.58 9.63
N GLN A 64 -4.63 -0.38 9.68
CA GLN A 64 -4.56 -1.56 10.58
C GLN A 64 -4.04 -2.83 9.90
N LYS A 65 -3.51 -2.74 8.67
CA LYS A 65 -3.13 -3.91 7.86
C LYS A 65 -1.64 -3.91 7.54
N ALA A 66 -1.13 -5.12 7.32
CA ALA A 66 0.22 -5.35 6.83
C ALA A 66 0.23 -6.41 5.72
N MET A 67 1.27 -6.40 4.88
CA MET A 67 1.51 -7.39 3.85
C MET A 67 3.01 -7.60 3.60
N LEU A 68 3.35 -8.72 2.96
CA LEU A 68 4.58 -8.87 2.19
C LEU A 68 4.28 -8.62 0.72
N PHE A 69 5.08 -7.77 0.10
CA PHE A 69 4.93 -7.41 -1.29
C PHE A 69 6.14 -7.86 -2.10
N ASN A 70 5.90 -8.77 -3.05
CA ASN A 70 6.87 -9.14 -4.08
C ASN A 70 6.65 -8.26 -5.30
N TRP A 71 7.48 -7.23 -5.44
CA TRP A 71 7.36 -6.23 -6.49
C TRP A 71 7.66 -6.77 -7.89
N ARG A 72 8.45 -7.86 -8.01
CA ARG A 72 8.82 -8.47 -9.29
C ARG A 72 7.66 -9.23 -9.92
N THR A 73 6.79 -9.81 -9.11
CA THR A 73 5.65 -10.63 -9.54
C THR A 73 4.29 -9.98 -9.25
N ASN A 74 4.28 -8.75 -8.73
CA ASN A 74 3.09 -8.04 -8.25
C ASN A 74 2.27 -8.83 -7.22
N THR A 75 2.93 -9.60 -6.36
CA THR A 75 2.23 -10.46 -5.41
C THR A 75 2.12 -9.77 -4.06
N GLU A 76 0.89 -9.46 -3.67
CA GLU A 76 0.55 -8.96 -2.34
C GLU A 76 0.11 -10.13 -1.44
N THR A 77 0.93 -10.46 -0.44
CA THR A 77 0.63 -11.53 0.51
C THR A 77 0.19 -10.91 1.84
N PRO A 78 -1.10 -10.98 2.21
CA PRO A 78 -1.59 -10.37 3.43
C PRO A 78 -0.96 -11.03 4.67
N LEU A 79 -0.65 -10.20 5.66
CA LEU A 79 -0.26 -10.65 7.00
C LEU A 79 -1.43 -10.48 7.97
N PRO A 80 -1.37 -11.12 9.16
CA PRO A 80 -2.30 -10.80 10.24
C PRO A 80 -2.35 -9.29 10.53
N GLY A 81 -3.55 -8.80 10.84
CA GLY A 81 -3.76 -7.38 11.15
C GLY A 81 -2.98 -6.93 12.38
N ILE A 82 -2.69 -5.63 12.46
CA ILE A 82 -1.98 -5.05 13.60
C ILE A 82 -2.87 -5.20 14.85
N PRO A 83 -2.35 -5.78 15.94
CA PRO A 83 -3.16 -6.07 17.12
C PRO A 83 -3.63 -4.79 17.84
N ASN A 84 -4.63 -4.95 18.71
CA ASN A 84 -5.15 -3.90 19.60
C ASN A 84 -5.78 -2.69 18.89
N GLY A 85 -6.18 -2.82 17.62
CA GLY A 85 -6.82 -1.74 16.88
C GLY A 85 -5.89 -0.56 16.56
N VAL A 86 -4.59 -0.73 16.76
CA VAL A 86 -3.57 0.28 16.47
C VAL A 86 -3.48 0.53 14.97
N ARG A 87 -3.27 1.79 14.60
CA ARG A 87 -3.11 2.23 13.21
C ARG A 87 -1.73 2.82 12.98
N VAL A 88 -1.18 2.54 11.81
CA VAL A 88 -0.05 3.26 11.23
C VAL A 88 -0.60 4.41 10.39
N ARG A 89 -0.09 5.63 10.60
CA ARG A 89 -0.47 6.85 9.89
C ARG A 89 0.74 7.52 9.26
#